data_AF-A0A497P3T0-F1
#
_entry.id   AF-A0A497P3T0-F1
#
_cell.length_a   1.000
_cell.length_b   1.000
_cell.length_c   1.000
_cell.angle_alpha   90.00
_cell.angle_beta   90.00
_cell.angle_gamma   90.00
#
_symmetry.space_group_name_H-M   'P 1'
#
loop_
_entity.id
_entity.type
_entity.pdbx_description
1 polymer ?
#
loop_
_entity_poly.entity_id
_entity_poly.type
_entity_poly.pdbx_seq_one_letter_code
_entity_poly.pdbx_strand_id
1 'polypeptide(L)'
;MKIEGMDTVSASFIMIYLLTLLLIATDMVPMSVAALIGALFALWIGTGYGIFSYEEALGFVDIRLIGLLIGTMIVMEVAYRSGLFRLIALYIIRFAGGDSYKLFIILCIASAAVSMFLSDSTALLLIAAAATTISRIMDYDPIPYIVSTSIMINLGGTSTLIGSVGNMIIGLSAGLSFADFISYLTPCELILWIFTTLTLCWFYRRRLGEKKPVPEFDPWEGIEDKRLLFWSAFLLLGFLGLFTLHDKLKIPPESVALGCAIIALAVSRIDSADIFRSIDWDTIFFLIGFFFIVGGLEKTGILKDIAHMLINITGGGIILS
;
A
#
# COMPACT_ATOMS: atom_id res chain seq x y z
N MET A 1 -11.71 -7.18 -42.23
CA MET A 1 -12.42 -5.90 -42.41
C MET A 1 -12.18 -5.12 -41.13
N LYS A 2 -11.13 -4.30 -41.11
CA LYS A 2 -10.75 -3.46 -39.96
C LYS A 2 -11.85 -2.40 -39.85
N ILE A 3 -12.70 -2.49 -38.84
CA ILE A 3 -13.84 -1.59 -38.65
C ILE A 3 -13.23 -0.19 -38.45
N GLU A 4 -13.54 0.79 -39.31
CA GLU A 4 -13.06 2.18 -39.16
C GLU A 4 -13.45 2.81 -37.80
N GLY A 5 -14.40 2.19 -37.08
CA GLY A 5 -14.75 2.50 -35.69
C GLY A 5 -13.77 1.98 -34.63
N MET A 6 -12.94 0.98 -34.91
CA MET A 6 -12.05 0.38 -33.90
C MET A 6 -10.91 1.32 -33.51
N ASP A 7 -10.38 2.09 -34.46
CA ASP A 7 -9.34 3.09 -34.21
C ASP A 7 -9.89 4.30 -33.41
N THR A 8 -11.13 4.72 -33.67
CA THR A 8 -11.79 5.84 -32.96
C THR A 8 -12.21 5.46 -31.54
N VAL A 9 -12.73 4.24 -31.37
CA VAL A 9 -13.06 3.68 -30.06
C VAL A 9 -11.79 3.51 -29.23
N SER A 10 -10.74 2.96 -29.83
CA SER A 10 -9.42 2.82 -29.21
C SER A 10 -8.87 4.16 -28.72
N ALA A 11 -8.92 5.18 -29.57
CA ALA A 11 -8.53 6.54 -29.21
C ALA A 11 -9.38 7.12 -28.06
N SER A 12 -10.67 6.80 -28.02
CA SER A 12 -11.57 7.23 -26.94
C SER A 12 -11.19 6.62 -25.59
N PHE A 13 -10.84 5.33 -25.55
CA PHE A 13 -10.36 4.67 -24.32
C PHE A 13 -9.02 5.23 -23.85
N ILE A 14 -8.08 5.49 -24.77
CA ILE A 14 -6.81 6.16 -24.43
C ILE A 14 -7.09 7.56 -23.86
N MET A 15 -7.99 8.32 -24.47
CA MET A 15 -8.37 9.64 -24.00
C MET A 15 -8.97 9.58 -22.60
N ILE A 16 -9.89 8.65 -22.33
CA ILE A 16 -10.47 8.44 -21.00
C ILE A 16 -9.38 8.13 -19.97
N TYR A 17 -8.46 7.21 -20.31
CA TYR A 17 -7.35 6.85 -19.44
C TYR A 17 -6.45 8.04 -19.13
N LEU A 18 -6.01 8.79 -20.15
CA LEU A 18 -5.14 9.96 -19.99
C LEU A 18 -5.83 11.10 -19.23
N LEU A 19 -7.11 11.37 -19.50
CA LEU A 19 -7.87 12.38 -18.75
C LEU A 19 -8.05 11.98 -17.29
N THR A 20 -8.30 10.69 -17.02
CA THR A 20 -8.38 10.18 -15.65
C THR A 20 -7.05 10.39 -14.92
N LEU A 21 -5.92 10.03 -15.55
CA LEU A 21 -4.60 10.28 -14.99
C LEU A 21 -4.31 11.77 -14.80
N LEU A 22 -4.72 12.62 -15.74
CA LEU A 22 -4.54 14.07 -15.64
C LEU A 22 -5.31 14.63 -14.44
N LEU A 23 -6.58 14.24 -14.26
CA LEU A 23 -7.42 14.68 -13.15
C LEU A 23 -6.85 14.26 -11.78
N ILE A 24 -6.29 13.05 -11.71
CA ILE A 24 -5.62 12.54 -10.51
C ILE A 24 -4.31 13.32 -10.27
N ALA A 25 -3.51 13.52 -11.31
CA ALA A 25 -2.21 14.19 -11.19
C ALA A 25 -2.33 15.69 -10.85
N THR A 26 -3.41 16.35 -11.26
CA THR A 26 -3.68 17.75 -10.92
C THR A 26 -4.43 17.91 -9.59
N ASP A 27 -4.79 16.82 -8.92
CA ASP A 27 -5.55 16.79 -7.67
C ASP A 27 -6.83 17.65 -7.72
N MET A 28 -7.43 17.77 -8.91
CA MET A 28 -8.63 18.60 -9.14
C MET A 28 -9.89 17.96 -8.57
N VAL A 29 -9.91 16.64 -8.50
CA VAL A 29 -10.99 15.82 -7.94
C VAL A 29 -10.38 14.64 -7.19
N PRO A 30 -11.07 14.06 -6.20
CA PRO A 30 -10.60 12.85 -5.53
C PRO A 30 -10.34 11.73 -6.53
N MET A 31 -9.31 10.93 -6.25
CA MET A 31 -8.83 9.90 -7.17
C MET A 31 -9.89 8.85 -7.47
N SER A 32 -10.71 8.46 -6.49
CA SER A 32 -11.87 7.60 -6.71
C SER A 32 -12.87 8.20 -7.70
N VAL A 33 -13.19 9.48 -7.55
CA VAL A 33 -14.18 10.17 -8.38
C VAL A 33 -13.69 10.27 -9.82
N ALA A 34 -12.42 10.62 -10.04
CA ALA A 34 -11.82 10.61 -11.38
C ALA A 34 -11.95 9.24 -12.04
N ALA A 35 -11.57 8.17 -11.33
CA ALA A 35 -11.62 6.81 -11.85
C ALA A 35 -13.05 6.32 -12.10
N LEU A 36 -14.02 6.65 -11.24
CA LEU A 36 -15.43 6.29 -11.43
C LEU A 36 -16.07 7.03 -12.61
N ILE A 37 -15.72 8.30 -12.82
CA ILE A 37 -16.14 9.05 -14.01
C ILE A 37 -15.55 8.41 -15.28
N GLY A 38 -14.25 8.09 -15.25
CA GLY A 38 -13.61 7.39 -16.36
C GLY A 38 -14.24 6.03 -16.65
N ALA A 39 -14.55 5.25 -15.60
CA ALA A 39 -15.25 3.97 -15.71
C ALA A 39 -16.64 4.11 -16.32
N LEU A 40 -17.41 5.12 -15.94
CA LEU A 40 -18.72 5.40 -16.51
C LEU A 40 -18.63 5.64 -18.03
N PHE A 41 -17.69 6.48 -18.46
CA PHE A 41 -17.47 6.73 -19.89
C PHE A 41 -16.94 5.50 -20.63
N ALA A 42 -16.03 4.75 -20.02
CA ALA A 42 -15.52 3.50 -20.57
C ALA A 42 -16.64 2.47 -20.79
N LEU A 43 -17.56 2.33 -19.82
CA LEU A 43 -18.73 1.47 -19.94
C LEU A 43 -19.69 1.93 -21.03
N TRP A 44 -20.02 3.23 -21.08
CA TRP A 44 -20.93 3.77 -22.10
C TRP A 44 -20.39 3.61 -23.52
N ILE A 45 -19.12 3.95 -23.74
CA ILE A 45 -18.49 3.78 -25.06
C ILE A 45 -18.31 2.30 -25.37
N GLY A 46 -17.81 1.50 -24.42
CA GLY A 46 -17.52 0.09 -24.65
C GLY A 46 -18.76 -0.74 -24.99
N THR A 47 -19.84 -0.57 -24.23
CA THR A 47 -21.11 -1.26 -24.50
C THR A 47 -21.86 -0.66 -25.69
N GLY A 48 -21.83 0.66 -25.87
CA GLY A 48 -22.50 1.35 -26.97
C GLY A 48 -21.93 1.00 -28.34
N TYR A 49 -20.62 0.78 -28.44
CA TYR A 49 -19.94 0.33 -29.67
C TYR A 49 -19.80 -1.20 -29.76
N GLY A 50 -20.28 -1.96 -28.76
CA GLY A 50 -20.28 -3.42 -28.77
C GLY A 50 -18.89 -4.06 -28.65
N ILE A 51 -17.95 -3.41 -27.98
CA ILE A 51 -16.60 -3.96 -27.72
C ILE A 51 -16.67 -5.12 -26.72
N PHE A 52 -17.51 -4.96 -25.70
CA PHE A 52 -17.77 -5.93 -24.64
C PHE A 52 -19.22 -5.81 -24.17
N SER A 53 -19.77 -6.90 -23.63
CA SER A 53 -21.10 -6.88 -23.01
C SER A 53 -21.05 -6.32 -21.58
N TYR A 54 -22.21 -5.96 -21.03
CA TYR A 54 -22.27 -5.55 -19.63
C TYR A 54 -21.83 -6.68 -18.69
N GLU A 55 -22.17 -7.94 -18.98
CA GLU A 55 -21.70 -9.08 -18.17
C GLU A 55 -20.19 -9.25 -18.24
N GLU A 56 -19.58 -9.06 -19.42
CA GLU A 56 -18.12 -9.09 -19.55
C GLU A 56 -17.46 -7.99 -18.72
N ALA A 57 -18.04 -6.79 -18.70
CA ALA A 57 -17.51 -5.67 -17.94
C ALA A 57 -17.54 -5.92 -16.42
N LEU A 58 -18.55 -6.61 -15.89
CA LEU A 58 -18.58 -7.01 -14.48
C LEU A 58 -17.40 -7.92 -14.11
N GLY A 59 -16.86 -8.66 -15.07
CA GLY A 59 -15.67 -9.49 -14.91
C GLY A 59 -14.34 -8.72 -14.91
N PHE A 60 -14.33 -7.41 -15.19
CA PHE A 60 -13.09 -6.62 -15.21
C PHE A 60 -12.54 -6.35 -13.81
N VAL A 61 -13.40 -6.33 -12.80
CA VAL A 61 -13.00 -6.05 -11.41
C VAL A 61 -12.43 -7.32 -10.78
N ASP A 62 -11.14 -7.30 -10.40
CA ASP A 62 -10.55 -8.42 -9.65
C ASP A 62 -11.01 -8.39 -8.17
N ILE A 63 -12.05 -9.15 -7.89
CA ILE A 63 -12.62 -9.30 -6.54
C ILE A 63 -11.58 -9.84 -5.55
N ARG A 64 -10.62 -10.65 -6.01
CA ARG A 64 -9.57 -11.19 -5.13
C ARG A 64 -8.68 -10.07 -4.63
N LEU A 65 -8.30 -9.15 -5.51
CA LEU A 65 -7.50 -7.99 -5.15
C LEU A 65 -8.26 -7.07 -4.17
N ILE A 66 -9.54 -6.80 -4.43
CA ILE A 66 -10.38 -5.99 -3.54
C ILE A 66 -10.54 -6.67 -2.17
N GLY A 67 -10.77 -7.98 -2.14
CA GLY A 67 -10.88 -8.76 -0.91
C GLY A 67 -9.57 -8.77 -0.10
N LEU A 68 -8.43 -8.92 -0.78
CA LEU A 68 -7.11 -8.81 -0.17
C LEU A 68 -6.89 -7.44 0.46
N LEU A 69 -7.20 -6.36 -0.27
CA LEU A 69 -7.03 -4.98 0.19
C LEU A 69 -7.91 -4.66 1.40
N ILE A 70 -9.19 -5.01 1.35
CA ILE A 70 -10.13 -4.79 2.46
C ILE A 70 -9.69 -5.58 3.69
N GLY A 71 -9.32 -6.86 3.50
CA GLY A 71 -8.87 -7.72 4.58
C GLY A 71 -7.63 -7.17 5.28
N THR A 72 -6.62 -6.72 4.52
CA THR A 72 -5.41 -6.12 5.09
C THR A 72 -5.74 -4.82 5.82
N MET A 73 -6.52 -3.91 5.21
CA MET A 73 -6.92 -2.64 5.84
C MET A 73 -7.61 -2.86 7.20
N ILE A 74 -8.54 -3.82 7.30
CA ILE A 74 -9.22 -4.12 8.57
C ILE A 74 -8.25 -4.66 9.63
N VAL A 75 -7.39 -5.62 9.28
CA VAL A 75 -6.42 -6.20 10.24
C VAL A 75 -5.49 -5.11 10.75
N MET A 76 -5.00 -4.24 9.86
CA MET A 76 -4.09 -3.16 10.22
C MET A 76 -4.77 -2.09 11.06
N GLU A 77 -6.03 -1.76 10.77
CA GLU A 77 -6.81 -0.79 11.56
C GLU A 77 -7.09 -1.30 12.99
N VAL A 78 -7.37 -2.60 13.16
CA VAL A 78 -7.50 -3.21 14.49
C VAL A 78 -6.18 -3.18 15.27
N ALA A 79 -5.06 -3.43 14.59
CA ALA A 79 -3.73 -3.31 15.20
C ALA A 79 -3.38 -1.86 15.55
N TYR A 80 -3.84 -0.90 14.75
CA TYR A 80 -3.65 0.53 15.02
C TYR A 80 -4.42 0.98 16.26
N ARG A 81 -5.72 0.69 16.31
CA ARG A 81 -6.59 1.09 17.43
C ARG A 81 -6.23 0.44 18.76
N SER A 82 -5.53 -0.70 18.74
CA SER A 82 -5.04 -1.34 19.97
C SER A 82 -3.87 -0.59 20.63
N GLY A 83 -3.35 0.47 20.00
CA GLY A 83 -2.19 1.20 20.49
C GLY A 83 -0.86 0.48 20.29
N LEU A 84 -0.82 -0.59 19.48
CA LEU A 84 0.39 -1.39 19.24
C LEU A 84 1.51 -0.53 18.66
N PHE A 85 1.22 0.26 17.60
CA PHE A 85 2.23 1.13 16.99
C PHE A 85 2.68 2.27 17.90
N ARG A 86 1.78 2.80 18.74
CA ARG A 86 2.16 3.80 19.74
C ARG A 86 3.12 3.21 20.77
N LEU A 87 2.86 2.00 21.25
CA LEU A 87 3.75 1.30 22.18
C LEU A 87 5.14 1.09 21.54
N ILE A 88 5.19 0.62 20.29
CA ILE A 88 6.43 0.46 19.53
C ILE A 88 7.20 1.79 19.45
N ALA A 89 6.52 2.88 19.11
CA ALA A 89 7.12 4.22 19.04
C ALA A 89 7.73 4.67 20.38
N LEU A 90 7.05 4.44 21.50
CA LEU A 90 7.55 4.78 22.84
C LEU A 90 8.79 3.95 23.24
N TYR A 91 8.82 2.66 22.88
CA TYR A 91 10.01 1.83 23.06
C TYR A 91 11.18 2.30 22.20
N ILE A 92 10.93 2.79 20.98
CA ILE A 92 11.97 3.38 20.11
C ILE A 92 12.64 4.58 20.79
N ILE A 93 11.87 5.50 21.39
CA ILE A 93 12.42 6.64 22.14
C ILE A 93 13.32 6.15 23.28
N ARG A 94 12.83 5.19 24.07
CA ARG A 94 13.56 4.63 25.22
C ARG A 94 14.86 3.97 24.78
N PHE A 95 14.84 3.22 23.69
CA PHE A 95 16.01 2.54 23.14
C PHE A 95 17.02 3.50 22.52
N ALA A 96 16.56 4.57 21.88
CA ALA A 96 17.43 5.62 21.32
C ALA A 96 18.23 6.35 22.41
N GLY A 97 17.77 6.35 23.66
CA GLY A 97 18.52 6.87 24.80
C GLY A 97 18.86 8.37 24.68
N GLY A 98 18.03 9.10 23.93
CA GLY A 98 18.16 10.53 23.70
C GLY A 98 19.23 10.94 22.70
N ASP A 99 19.77 10.00 21.94
CA ASP A 99 20.69 10.27 20.82
C ASP A 99 19.88 10.53 19.55
N SER A 100 20.01 11.72 18.96
CA SER A 100 19.26 12.15 17.78
C SER A 100 19.55 11.30 16.55
N TYR A 101 20.81 10.88 16.36
CA TYR A 101 21.23 10.05 15.22
C TYR A 101 20.69 8.64 15.35
N LYS A 102 20.79 8.05 16.55
CA LYS A 102 20.19 6.72 16.80
C LYS A 102 18.69 6.77 16.62
N LEU A 103 18.03 7.77 17.19
CA LEU A 103 16.58 7.96 17.06
C LEU A 103 16.17 8.07 15.59
N PHE A 104 16.90 8.86 14.81
CA PHE A 104 16.66 9.03 13.39
C PHE A 104 16.78 7.72 12.61
N ILE A 105 17.86 6.97 12.81
CA ILE A 105 18.08 5.67 12.14
C ILE A 105 16.99 4.67 12.53
N ILE A 106 16.68 4.56 13.82
CA ILE A 106 15.64 3.64 14.31
C ILE A 106 14.28 4.02 13.73
N LEU A 107 13.95 5.31 13.68
CA LEU A 107 12.69 5.77 13.07
C LEU A 107 12.64 5.46 11.58
N CYS A 108 13.71 5.70 10.81
CA CYS A 108 13.77 5.34 9.39
C CYS A 108 13.50 3.84 9.17
N ILE A 109 14.22 2.97 9.88
CA ILE A 109 14.09 1.52 9.74
C ILE A 109 12.72 1.03 10.22
N ALA A 110 12.24 1.53 11.37
CA ALA A 110 10.93 1.17 11.89
C ALA A 110 9.81 1.61 10.94
N SER A 111 9.95 2.78 10.31
CA SER A 111 8.95 3.29 9.37
C SER A 111 8.84 2.42 8.13
N ALA A 112 9.98 2.00 7.57
CA ALA A 112 10.00 1.07 6.45
C ALA A 112 9.42 -0.30 6.85
N ALA A 113 9.83 -0.84 8.01
CA ALA A 113 9.33 -2.11 8.52
C ALA A 113 7.82 -2.12 8.80
N VAL A 114 7.28 -1.01 9.30
CA VAL A 114 5.84 -0.84 9.53
C VAL A 114 5.11 -0.75 8.19
N SER A 115 5.63 0.03 7.23
CA SER A 115 5.03 0.18 5.89
C SER A 115 5.04 -1.09 5.03
N MET A 116 5.89 -2.08 5.35
CA MET A 116 5.80 -3.42 4.75
C MET A 116 4.40 -4.04 4.86
N PHE A 117 3.57 -3.58 5.81
CA PHE A 117 2.28 -4.19 6.12
C PHE A 117 1.10 -3.21 6.09
N LEU A 118 1.35 -1.90 6.09
CA LEU A 118 0.31 -0.87 6.02
C LEU A 118 0.26 -0.28 4.61
N SER A 119 -0.93 0.14 4.20
CA SER A 119 -1.09 0.99 3.02
C SER A 119 -0.39 2.35 3.22
N ASP A 120 0.21 2.87 2.14
CA ASP A 120 1.03 4.09 2.15
C ASP A 120 0.36 5.30 2.83
N SER A 121 -0.92 5.56 2.57
CA SER A 121 -1.66 6.70 3.13
C SER A 121 -1.78 6.64 4.66
N THR A 122 -2.21 5.50 5.19
CA THR A 122 -2.41 5.28 6.64
C THR A 122 -1.07 5.20 7.39
N ALA A 123 -0.08 4.52 6.80
CA ALA A 123 1.27 4.43 7.37
C ALA A 123 1.90 5.81 7.53
N LEU A 124 1.78 6.65 6.49
CA LEU A 124 2.31 8.01 6.47
C LEU A 124 1.75 8.86 7.59
N LEU A 125 0.43 8.90 7.77
CA LEU A 125 -0.21 9.71 8.80
C LEU A 125 0.20 9.26 10.21
N LEU A 126 0.19 7.95 10.46
CA LEU A 126 0.58 7.36 11.74
C LEU A 126 2.03 7.69 12.08
N ILE A 127 2.95 7.42 11.16
CA ILE A 127 4.37 7.59 11.40
C ILE A 127 4.74 9.07 11.45
N ALA A 128 4.11 9.93 10.65
CA ALA A 128 4.29 11.37 10.74
C ALA A 128 3.80 11.90 12.10
N ALA A 129 2.66 11.44 12.60
CA ALA A 129 2.17 11.80 13.93
C ALA A 129 3.11 11.31 15.05
N ALA A 130 3.60 10.07 14.94
CA ALA A 130 4.57 9.52 15.87
C ALA A 130 5.90 10.30 15.84
N ALA A 131 6.46 10.56 14.65
CA ALA A 131 7.67 11.35 14.46
C ALA A 131 7.50 12.77 15.04
N THR A 132 6.37 13.42 14.77
CA THR A 132 6.04 14.75 15.32
C THR A 132 5.99 14.74 16.85
N THR A 133 5.34 13.74 17.43
CA THR A 133 5.21 13.59 18.88
C THR A 133 6.57 13.35 19.52
N ILE A 134 7.37 12.45 18.95
CA ILE A 134 8.72 12.13 19.38
C ILE A 134 9.61 13.37 19.32
N SER A 135 9.61 14.09 18.19
CA SER A 135 10.39 15.32 18.04
C SER A 135 9.99 16.39 19.04
N ARG A 136 8.69 16.50 19.37
CA ARG A 136 8.22 17.44 20.42
C ARG A 136 8.67 17.02 21.82
N ILE A 137 8.56 15.73 22.17
CA ILE A 137 9.00 15.20 23.47
C ILE A 137 10.51 15.39 23.67
N MET A 138 11.28 15.17 22.61
CA MET A 138 12.74 15.28 22.63
C MET A 138 13.25 16.70 22.33
N ASP A 139 12.36 17.66 22.03
CA ASP A 139 12.71 19.02 21.61
C ASP A 139 13.68 19.03 20.41
N TYR A 140 13.46 18.17 19.41
CA TYR A 140 14.22 18.12 18.16
C TYR A 140 13.48 18.78 17.01
N ASP A 141 14.22 19.28 16.01
CA ASP A 141 13.65 19.71 14.73
C ASP A 141 12.85 18.55 14.13
N PRO A 142 11.53 18.67 13.91
CA PRO A 142 10.71 17.58 13.40
C PRO A 142 10.93 17.30 11.91
N ILE A 143 11.50 18.26 11.15
CA ILE A 143 11.59 18.17 9.69
C ILE A 143 12.39 16.94 9.23
N PRO A 144 13.61 16.66 9.74
CA PRO A 144 14.36 15.47 9.34
C PRO A 144 13.58 14.19 9.60
N TYR A 145 12.97 14.06 10.77
CA TYR A 145 12.26 12.84 11.16
C TYR A 145 11.04 12.61 10.29
N ILE A 146 10.16 13.60 10.12
CA ILE A 146 8.92 13.44 9.34
C ILE A 146 9.22 13.18 7.87
N VAL A 147 10.12 13.95 7.25
CA VAL A 147 10.43 13.79 5.83
C VAL A 147 11.12 12.46 5.56
N SER A 148 12.10 12.09 6.38
CA SER A 148 12.83 10.83 6.20
C SER A 148 11.96 9.61 6.45
N THR A 149 11.10 9.63 7.47
CA THR A 149 10.16 8.52 7.67
C THR A 149 9.14 8.43 6.54
N SER A 150 8.67 9.56 5.99
CA SER A 150 7.79 9.58 4.81
C SER A 150 8.41 8.91 3.58
N ILE A 151 9.70 9.17 3.33
CA ILE A 151 10.45 8.51 2.25
C ILE A 151 10.61 7.01 2.53
N MET A 152 10.98 6.66 3.76
CA MET A 152 11.19 5.26 4.16
C MET A 152 9.91 4.43 4.15
N ILE A 153 8.74 5.03 4.38
CA ILE A 153 7.43 4.37 4.24
C ILE A 153 7.20 3.89 2.82
N ASN A 154 7.47 4.73 1.82
CA ASN A 154 7.30 4.36 0.42
C ASN A 154 8.23 3.18 0.04
N LEU A 155 9.49 3.19 0.50
CA LEU A 155 10.40 2.03 0.33
C LEU A 155 9.92 0.78 1.09
N GLY A 156 9.32 0.97 2.27
CA GLY A 156 8.78 -0.15 3.03
C GLY A 156 7.60 -0.82 2.32
N GLY A 157 6.68 -0.02 1.77
CA GLY A 157 5.50 -0.49 1.05
C GLY A 157 5.83 -1.26 -0.22
N THR A 158 6.96 -0.95 -0.88
CA THR A 158 7.43 -1.71 -2.05
C THR A 158 8.02 -3.08 -1.69
N SER A 159 8.33 -3.33 -0.42
CA SER A 159 9.07 -4.52 0.01
C SER A 159 8.24 -5.80 0.14
N THR A 160 6.91 -5.71 0.18
CA THR A 160 6.04 -6.89 0.29
C THR A 160 4.87 -6.85 -0.67
N LEU A 161 4.22 -8.01 -0.85
CA LEU A 161 3.02 -8.14 -1.68
C LEU A 161 1.89 -7.21 -1.20
N ILE A 162 1.76 -6.99 0.11
CA ILE A 162 0.64 -6.26 0.71
C ILE A 162 0.97 -4.82 1.09
N GLY A 163 2.23 -4.41 0.96
CA GLY A 163 2.66 -3.04 1.29
C GLY A 163 2.14 -2.01 0.29
N SER A 164 1.87 -2.40 -0.97
CA SER A 164 1.29 -1.50 -1.97
C SER A 164 0.31 -2.21 -2.89
N VAL A 165 -0.64 -1.45 -3.42
CA VAL A 165 -1.64 -1.95 -4.38
C VAL A 165 -0.95 -2.43 -5.67
N GLY A 166 0.08 -1.72 -6.14
CA GLY A 166 0.85 -2.13 -7.32
C GLY A 166 1.48 -3.51 -7.16
N ASN A 167 2.04 -3.79 -5.98
CA ASN A 167 2.59 -5.09 -5.66
C ASN A 167 1.51 -6.18 -5.63
N MET A 168 0.33 -5.90 -5.08
CA MET A 168 -0.80 -6.83 -5.10
C MET A 168 -1.22 -7.18 -6.53
N ILE A 169 -1.32 -6.19 -7.43
CA ILE A 169 -1.66 -6.40 -8.85
C ILE A 169 -0.63 -7.32 -9.51
N ILE A 170 0.67 -7.00 -9.34
CA ILE A 170 1.76 -7.77 -9.96
C ILE A 170 1.78 -9.20 -9.41
N GLY A 171 1.75 -9.37 -8.09
CA GLY A 171 1.86 -10.68 -7.49
C GLY A 171 0.66 -11.59 -7.78
N LEU A 172 -0.57 -11.07 -7.75
CA LEU A 172 -1.76 -11.85 -8.13
C LEU A 172 -1.75 -12.21 -9.62
N SER A 173 -1.32 -11.30 -10.50
CA SER A 173 -1.26 -11.55 -11.95
C SER A 173 -0.15 -12.52 -12.34
N ALA A 174 1.01 -12.45 -11.65
CA ALA A 174 2.14 -13.33 -11.86
C ALA A 174 2.02 -14.67 -11.12
N GLY A 175 0.99 -14.84 -10.27
CA GLY A 175 0.82 -16.03 -9.44
C GLY A 175 1.93 -16.21 -8.40
N LEU A 176 2.56 -15.10 -7.97
CA LEU A 176 3.63 -15.12 -6.97
C LEU A 176 3.02 -15.25 -5.58
N SER A 177 3.57 -16.16 -4.78
CA SER A 177 3.24 -16.20 -3.36
C SER A 177 3.86 -15.01 -2.63
N PHE A 178 3.30 -14.64 -1.48
CA PHE A 178 3.91 -13.69 -0.54
C PHE A 178 5.38 -14.03 -0.21
N ALA A 179 5.69 -15.32 -0.02
CA ALA A 179 7.03 -15.78 0.30
C ALA A 179 7.98 -15.56 -0.88
N ASP A 180 7.53 -15.82 -2.11
CA ASP A 180 8.30 -15.54 -3.32
C ASP A 180 8.59 -14.05 -3.43
N PHE A 181 7.56 -13.21 -3.26
CA PHE A 181 7.65 -11.76 -3.33
C PHE A 181 8.69 -11.21 -2.34
N ILE A 182 8.63 -11.66 -1.08
CA ILE A 182 9.63 -11.34 -0.05
C ILE A 182 11.01 -11.83 -0.48
N SER A 183 11.15 -13.06 -0.97
CA SER A 183 12.46 -13.62 -1.32
C SER A 183 13.16 -12.85 -2.44
N TYR A 184 12.39 -12.35 -3.42
CA TYR A 184 12.92 -11.58 -4.54
C TYR A 184 13.22 -10.12 -4.19
N LEU A 185 12.33 -9.45 -3.45
CA LEU A 185 12.47 -8.02 -3.15
C LEU A 185 13.32 -7.71 -1.93
N THR A 186 13.27 -8.54 -0.87
CA THR A 186 13.95 -8.25 0.40
C THR A 186 15.45 -7.93 0.24
N PRO A 187 16.25 -8.66 -0.57
CA PRO A 187 17.66 -8.32 -0.74
C PRO A 187 17.86 -6.92 -1.34
N CYS A 188 17.10 -6.59 -2.38
CA CYS A 188 17.16 -5.29 -3.05
C CYS A 188 16.68 -4.16 -2.12
N GLU A 189 15.59 -4.40 -1.41
CA GLU A 189 14.98 -3.43 -0.51
C GLU A 189 15.84 -3.16 0.72
N LEU A 190 16.44 -4.18 1.34
CA LEU A 190 17.38 -3.98 2.44
C LEU A 190 18.58 -3.11 2.02
N ILE A 191 19.09 -3.33 0.81
CA ILE A 191 20.15 -2.49 0.24
C ILE A 191 19.66 -1.05 0.08
N LEU A 192 18.47 -0.85 -0.51
CA LEU A 192 17.87 0.46 -0.69
C LEU A 192 17.59 1.17 0.63
N TRP A 193 17.11 0.46 1.66
CA TRP A 193 16.85 0.99 3.00
C TRP A 193 18.14 1.48 3.64
N ILE A 194 19.22 0.71 3.54
CA ILE A 194 20.54 1.10 4.06
C ILE A 194 21.05 2.34 3.32
N PHE A 195 21.09 2.33 1.98
CA PHE A 195 21.60 3.46 1.19
C PHE A 195 20.76 4.73 1.38
N THR A 196 19.44 4.60 1.45
CA THR A 196 18.53 5.73 1.66
C THR A 196 18.72 6.29 3.07
N THR A 197 18.76 5.44 4.10
CA THR A 197 19.01 5.88 5.48
C THR A 197 20.36 6.57 5.61
N LEU A 198 21.43 6.02 5.02
CA LEU A 198 22.77 6.63 5.04
C LEU A 198 22.79 7.98 4.31
N THR A 199 22.15 8.08 3.14
CA THR A 199 22.03 9.33 2.37
C THR A 199 21.28 10.38 3.18
N LEU A 200 20.16 10.00 3.81
CA LEU A 200 19.34 10.91 4.63
C LEU A 200 20.08 11.35 5.90
N CYS A 201 20.80 10.44 6.58
CA CYS A 201 21.69 10.78 7.69
C CYS A 201 22.76 11.79 7.27
N TRP A 202 23.38 11.57 6.12
CA TRP A 202 24.40 12.49 5.60
C TRP A 202 23.82 13.87 5.23
N PHE A 203 22.64 13.90 4.61
CA PHE A 203 21.94 15.12 4.22
C PHE A 203 21.50 15.94 5.45
N TYR A 204 20.90 15.29 6.46
CA TYR A 204 20.39 15.94 7.66
C TYR A 204 21.38 16.05 8.82
N ARG A 205 22.64 15.61 8.67
CA ARG A 205 23.67 15.62 9.74
C ARG A 205 23.81 16.96 10.49
N ARG A 206 23.57 18.09 9.80
CA ARG A 206 23.68 19.43 10.40
C ARG A 206 22.42 19.88 11.14
N ARG A 207 21.29 19.22 10.89
CA ARG A 207 19.99 19.48 11.55
C ARG A 207 19.68 18.49 12.67
N LEU A 208 20.35 17.33 12.69
CA LEU A 208 20.28 16.42 13.82
C LEU A 208 20.98 17.07 15.02
N GLY A 209 20.21 17.31 16.08
CA GLY A 209 20.69 17.99 17.29
C GLY A 209 21.62 17.13 18.15
N GLU A 210 22.08 17.66 19.26
CA GLU A 210 22.90 16.90 20.21
C GLU A 210 22.06 15.93 21.06
N LYS A 211 22.74 15.04 21.77
CA LYS A 211 22.11 14.11 22.70
C LYS A 211 21.40 14.89 23.81
N LYS A 212 20.12 14.59 24.04
CA LYS A 212 19.30 15.20 25.11
C LYS A 212 18.93 14.16 26.16
N PRO A 213 18.69 14.57 27.43
CA PRO A 213 18.14 13.65 28.42
C PRO A 213 16.76 13.18 27.96
N VAL A 214 16.50 11.87 28.09
CA VAL A 214 15.19 11.30 27.79
C VAL A 214 14.24 11.68 28.93
N PRO A 215 13.09 12.31 28.65
CA PRO A 215 12.08 12.57 29.67
C PRO A 215 11.63 11.26 30.33
N GLU A 216 11.27 11.31 31.60
CA GLU A 216 10.69 10.16 32.27
C GLU A 216 9.25 9.99 31.77
N PHE A 217 8.97 8.88 31.08
CA PHE A 217 7.65 8.51 30.60
C PHE A 217 7.46 7.00 30.79
N ASP A 218 6.25 6.57 31.12
CA ASP A 218 5.90 5.14 31.09
C ASP A 218 5.27 4.80 29.72
N PRO A 219 5.89 3.90 28.92
CA PRO A 219 5.32 3.43 27.66
C PRO A 219 3.89 2.89 27.77
N TRP A 220 3.50 2.44 28.97
CA TRP A 220 2.18 1.86 29.24
C TRP A 220 1.13 2.86 29.70
N GLU A 221 1.51 4.09 30.05
CA GLU A 221 0.62 5.09 30.67
C GLU A 221 -0.55 5.50 29.78
N GLY A 222 -0.42 5.35 28.46
CA GLY A 222 -1.50 5.65 27.52
C GLY A 222 -2.36 4.46 27.12
N ILE A 223 -1.99 3.21 27.46
CA ILE A 223 -2.67 2.01 26.92
C ILE A 223 -3.97 1.77 27.68
N GLU A 224 -5.09 2.11 27.04
CA GLU A 224 -6.43 1.96 27.62
C GLU A 224 -6.80 0.49 27.84
N ASP A 225 -6.51 -0.38 26.86
CA ASP A 225 -6.83 -1.81 26.93
C ASP A 225 -5.62 -2.71 26.58
N LYS A 226 -4.99 -3.26 27.63
CA LYS A 226 -3.85 -4.18 27.49
C LYS A 226 -4.24 -5.52 26.85
N ARG A 227 -5.50 -5.95 27.01
CA ARG A 227 -6.00 -7.19 26.42
C ARG A 227 -6.15 -7.01 24.92
N LEU A 228 -6.74 -5.90 24.48
CA LEU A 228 -6.84 -5.56 23.08
C LEU A 228 -5.46 -5.49 22.42
N LEU A 229 -4.48 -4.83 23.07
CA LEU A 229 -3.10 -4.78 22.56
C LEU A 229 -2.49 -6.16 22.36
N PHE A 230 -2.58 -7.04 23.37
CA PHE A 230 -2.03 -8.39 23.27
C PHE A 230 -2.71 -9.21 22.17
N TRP A 231 -4.04 -9.15 22.07
CA TRP A 231 -4.78 -9.85 21.02
C TRP A 231 -4.47 -9.29 19.64
N SER A 232 -4.35 -7.98 19.47
CA SER A 232 -3.96 -7.38 18.19
C SER A 232 -2.54 -7.76 17.79
N ALA A 233 -1.59 -7.80 18.71
CA ALA A 233 -0.24 -8.28 18.44
C ALA A 233 -0.23 -9.76 18.04
N PHE A 234 -0.98 -10.60 18.75
CA PHE A 234 -1.14 -12.02 18.43
C PHE A 234 -1.81 -12.23 17.06
N LEU A 235 -2.87 -11.47 16.76
CA LEU A 235 -3.56 -11.49 15.47
C LEU A 235 -2.67 -11.05 14.33
N LEU A 236 -1.87 -9.98 14.52
CA LEU A 236 -0.93 -9.51 13.50
C LEU A 236 0.15 -10.57 13.23
N LEU A 237 0.74 -11.17 14.26
CA LEU A 237 1.71 -12.26 14.11
C LEU A 237 1.09 -13.50 13.45
N GLY A 238 -0.13 -13.86 13.86
CA GLY A 238 -0.90 -14.94 13.25
C GLY A 238 -1.21 -14.67 11.78
N PHE A 239 -1.64 -13.45 11.45
CA PHE A 239 -1.88 -13.00 10.08
C PHE A 239 -0.60 -13.15 9.25
N LEU A 240 0.54 -12.62 9.69
CA LEU A 240 1.83 -12.77 9.00
C LEU A 240 2.25 -14.24 8.85
N GLY A 241 2.03 -15.06 9.88
CA GLY A 241 2.30 -16.49 9.85
C GLY A 241 1.43 -17.24 8.83
N LEU A 242 0.11 -17.00 8.81
CA LEU A 242 -0.77 -17.59 7.81
C LEU A 242 -0.47 -17.06 6.40
N PHE A 243 -0.17 -15.78 6.27
CA PHE A 243 0.11 -15.14 4.98
C PHE A 243 1.43 -15.63 4.38
N THR A 244 2.43 -15.98 5.19
CA THR A 244 3.65 -16.66 4.70
C THR A 244 3.42 -18.14 4.36
N LEU A 245 2.46 -18.80 5.01
CA LEU A 245 2.15 -20.22 4.79
C LEU A 245 1.01 -20.47 3.79
N HIS A 246 0.33 -19.44 3.28
CA HIS A 246 -0.87 -19.56 2.46
C HIS A 246 -0.68 -20.47 1.24
N ASP A 247 0.47 -20.35 0.55
CA ASP A 247 0.81 -21.17 -0.63
C ASP A 247 0.92 -22.66 -0.28
N LYS A 248 1.61 -22.99 0.83
CA LYS A 248 1.72 -24.37 1.33
C LYS A 248 0.37 -24.95 1.74
N LEU A 249 -0.51 -24.10 2.25
CA LEU A 249 -1.88 -24.46 2.65
C LEU A 249 -2.86 -24.49 1.45
N LYS A 250 -2.42 -24.06 0.26
CA LYS A 250 -3.25 -23.89 -0.94
C LYS A 250 -4.48 -23.00 -0.70
N ILE A 251 -4.30 -21.98 0.14
CA ILE A 251 -5.34 -21.00 0.47
C ILE A 251 -4.98 -19.71 -0.28
N PRO A 252 -5.92 -19.12 -1.06
CA PRO A 252 -5.69 -17.83 -1.71
C PRO A 252 -5.40 -16.71 -0.69
N PRO A 253 -4.50 -15.76 -1.00
CA PRO A 253 -4.10 -14.71 -0.06
C PRO A 253 -5.29 -13.83 0.40
N GLU A 254 -6.26 -13.56 -0.49
CA GLU A 254 -7.48 -12.82 -0.16
C GLU A 254 -8.34 -13.52 0.89
N SER A 255 -8.35 -14.85 0.89
CA SER A 255 -9.10 -15.64 1.87
C SER A 255 -8.43 -15.58 3.25
N VAL A 256 -7.09 -15.57 3.28
CA VAL A 256 -6.34 -15.37 4.53
C VAL A 256 -6.59 -13.96 5.08
N ALA A 257 -6.51 -12.94 4.24
CA ALA A 257 -6.74 -11.55 4.64
C ALA A 257 -8.15 -11.34 5.19
N LEU A 258 -9.18 -11.78 4.47
CA LEU A 258 -10.58 -11.67 4.92
C LEU A 258 -10.86 -12.53 6.16
N GLY A 259 -10.32 -13.75 6.23
CA GLY A 259 -10.45 -14.61 7.40
C GLY A 259 -9.85 -13.98 8.66
N CYS A 260 -8.63 -13.45 8.57
CA CYS A 260 -7.99 -12.72 9.65
C CYS A 260 -8.75 -11.44 10.02
N ALA A 261 -9.28 -10.71 9.03
CA ALA A 261 -10.11 -9.53 9.27
C ALA A 261 -11.38 -9.88 10.08
N ILE A 262 -12.08 -10.95 9.72
CA ILE A 262 -13.27 -11.42 10.45
C ILE A 262 -12.92 -11.79 11.90
N ILE A 263 -11.82 -12.53 12.10
CA ILE A 263 -11.35 -12.88 13.45
C ILE A 263 -10.99 -11.61 14.23
N ALA A 264 -10.31 -10.66 13.61
CA ALA A 264 -9.93 -9.40 14.23
C ALA A 264 -11.16 -8.58 14.66
N LEU A 265 -12.18 -8.49 13.82
CA LEU A 265 -13.46 -7.84 14.16
C LEU A 265 -14.18 -8.57 15.31
N ALA A 266 -14.21 -9.90 15.30
CA ALA A 266 -14.87 -10.68 16.33
C ALA A 266 -14.19 -10.59 17.71
N VAL A 267 -12.85 -10.49 17.74
CA VAL A 267 -12.06 -10.53 18.98
C VAL A 267 -11.80 -9.13 19.55
N SER A 268 -11.66 -8.11 18.69
CA SER A 268 -11.24 -6.77 19.12
C SER A 268 -12.24 -6.04 20.01
N ARG A 269 -13.53 -6.42 19.98
CA ARG A 269 -14.64 -5.72 20.68
C ARG A 269 -14.77 -4.23 20.31
N ILE A 270 -14.07 -3.78 19.27
CA ILE A 270 -14.21 -2.46 18.69
C ILE A 270 -15.50 -2.46 17.85
N ASP A 271 -16.22 -1.34 17.83
CA ASP A 271 -17.36 -1.22 16.92
C ASP A 271 -16.88 -1.36 15.46
N SER A 272 -17.39 -2.40 14.79
CA SER A 272 -17.10 -2.66 13.38
C SER A 272 -17.44 -1.47 12.48
N ALA A 273 -18.47 -0.68 12.82
CA ALA A 273 -18.84 0.50 12.07
C ALA A 273 -17.74 1.56 12.09
N ASP A 274 -17.03 1.70 13.22
CA ASP A 274 -15.93 2.64 13.32
C ASP A 274 -14.71 2.17 12.52
N ILE A 275 -14.43 0.86 12.50
CA ILE A 275 -13.35 0.29 11.68
C ILE A 275 -13.65 0.50 10.20
N PHE A 276 -14.88 0.20 9.76
CA PHE A 276 -15.27 0.39 8.36
C PHE A 276 -15.22 1.85 7.92
N ARG A 277 -15.42 2.81 8.83
CA ARG A 277 -15.28 4.23 8.53
C ARG A 277 -13.82 4.68 8.35
N SER A 278 -12.85 4.00 8.97
CA SER A 278 -11.43 4.33 8.79
C SER A 278 -10.79 3.70 7.55
N ILE A 279 -11.47 2.75 6.90
CA ILE A 279 -10.96 2.13 5.68
C ILE A 279 -10.82 3.18 4.57
N ASP A 280 -9.75 3.09 3.79
CA ASP A 280 -9.48 3.94 2.63
C ASP A 280 -10.36 3.53 1.44
N TRP A 281 -11.63 3.94 1.51
CA TRP A 281 -12.60 3.72 0.44
C TRP A 281 -12.23 4.42 -0.85
N ASP A 282 -11.46 5.51 -0.78
CA ASP A 282 -10.99 6.24 -1.97
C ASP A 282 -10.13 5.32 -2.84
N THR A 283 -9.18 4.60 -2.24
CA THR A 283 -8.35 3.60 -2.93
C THR A 283 -9.18 2.44 -3.51
N ILE A 284 -10.17 1.93 -2.76
CA ILE A 284 -11.03 0.83 -3.22
C ILE A 284 -11.84 1.24 -4.46
N PHE A 285 -12.53 2.38 -4.38
CA PHE A 285 -13.33 2.89 -5.50
C PHE A 285 -12.47 3.31 -6.69
N PHE A 286 -11.28 3.85 -6.43
CA PHE A 286 -10.28 4.09 -7.46
C PHE A 286 -9.97 2.80 -8.23
N LEU A 287 -9.64 1.71 -7.53
CA LEU A 287 -9.29 0.44 -8.18
C LEU A 287 -10.44 -0.15 -8.99
N ILE A 288 -11.65 -0.11 -8.44
CA ILE A 288 -12.86 -0.55 -9.16
C ILE A 288 -13.00 0.23 -10.46
N GLY A 289 -12.95 1.57 -10.41
CA GLY A 289 -13.07 2.40 -11.59
C GLY A 289 -11.93 2.17 -12.59
N PHE A 290 -10.70 2.06 -12.08
CA PHE A 290 -9.51 1.81 -12.88
C PHE A 290 -9.59 0.46 -13.62
N PHE A 291 -10.10 -0.59 -12.99
CA PHE A 291 -10.30 -1.89 -13.63
C PHE A 291 -11.27 -1.82 -14.80
N PHE A 292 -12.36 -1.04 -14.70
CA PHE A 292 -13.26 -0.85 -15.85
C PHE A 292 -12.56 -0.14 -17.03
N ILE A 293 -11.74 0.87 -16.74
CA ILE A 293 -10.99 1.61 -17.76
C ILE A 293 -9.97 0.68 -18.44
N VAL A 294 -9.17 -0.03 -17.65
CA VAL A 294 -8.10 -0.92 -18.15
C VAL A 294 -8.68 -2.15 -18.84
N GLY A 295 -9.69 -2.80 -18.28
CA GLY A 295 -10.34 -3.97 -18.89
C GLY A 295 -11.01 -3.61 -20.23
N GLY A 296 -11.63 -2.43 -20.32
CA GLY A 296 -12.14 -1.93 -21.59
C GLY A 296 -11.02 -1.61 -22.60
N LEU A 297 -9.92 -1.00 -22.16
CA LEU A 297 -8.73 -0.75 -22.98
C LEU A 297 -8.07 -2.05 -23.47
N GLU A 298 -8.12 -3.13 -22.68
CA GLU A 298 -7.63 -4.45 -23.09
C GLU A 298 -8.49 -5.04 -24.21
N LYS A 299 -9.82 -4.90 -24.09
CA LYS A 299 -10.79 -5.40 -25.07
C LYS A 299 -10.71 -4.70 -26.42
N THR A 300 -10.20 -3.47 -26.49
CA THR A 300 -9.95 -2.79 -27.78
C THR A 300 -8.78 -3.40 -28.56
N GLY A 301 -7.89 -4.17 -27.90
CA GLY A 301 -6.70 -4.75 -28.50
C GLY A 301 -5.46 -3.84 -28.52
N ILE A 302 -5.58 -2.57 -28.12
CA ILE A 302 -4.47 -1.61 -28.12
C ILE A 302 -3.27 -2.10 -27.32
N LEU A 303 -3.50 -2.70 -26.15
CA LEU A 303 -2.42 -3.21 -25.31
C LEU A 303 -1.58 -4.27 -26.03
N LYS A 304 -2.21 -5.11 -26.87
CA LYS A 304 -1.51 -6.11 -27.70
C LYS A 304 -0.72 -5.46 -28.82
N ASP A 305 -1.29 -4.43 -29.45
CA ASP A 305 -0.61 -3.68 -30.52
C ASP A 305 0.64 -2.97 -29.99
N ILE A 306 0.55 -2.33 -28.82
CA ILE A 306 1.70 -1.71 -28.13
C ILE A 306 2.74 -2.78 -27.77
N ALA A 307 2.32 -3.93 -27.24
CA ALA A 307 3.23 -5.03 -26.93
C ALA A 307 3.99 -5.51 -28.17
N HIS A 308 3.30 -5.73 -29.30
CA HIS A 308 3.93 -6.12 -30.57
C HIS A 308 4.89 -5.04 -31.10
N MET A 309 4.53 -3.76 -30.98
CA MET A 309 5.42 -2.65 -31.35
C MET A 309 6.71 -2.69 -30.52
N LEU A 310 6.60 -2.85 -29.19
CA LEU A 310 7.76 -2.94 -28.31
C LEU A 310 8.65 -4.15 -28.63
N ILE A 311 8.05 -5.31 -28.92
CA ILE A 311 8.80 -6.52 -29.33
C ILE A 311 9.56 -6.27 -30.63
N ASN A 312 8.93 -5.62 -31.62
CA ASN A 312 9.57 -5.31 -32.90
C ASN A 312 10.72 -4.31 -32.74
N ILE A 313 10.57 -3.29 -31.88
CA ILE A 313 11.62 -2.31 -31.59
C ILE A 313 12.80 -2.96 -30.84
N THR A 314 12.51 -3.85 -29.90
CA THR A 314 13.53 -4.55 -29.11
C THR A 314 14.17 -5.73 -29.86
N GLY A 315 13.71 -6.03 -31.08
CA GLY A 315 14.25 -7.07 -31.95
C GLY A 315 13.87 -8.49 -31.55
N GLY A 316 12.89 -8.68 -30.65
CA GLY A 316 12.48 -9.99 -30.12
C GLY A 316 13.61 -10.69 -29.37
N GLY A 317 13.77 -10.40 -28.07
CA GLY A 317 14.86 -10.97 -27.28
C GLY A 317 14.90 -12.50 -27.29
N ILE A 318 15.96 -13.07 -27.88
CA ILE A 318 16.28 -14.52 -27.94
C ILE A 318 16.63 -15.12 -26.56
N ILE A 319 16.66 -14.32 -25.49
CA ILE A 319 17.22 -14.75 -24.19
C ILE A 319 16.21 -15.54 -23.32
N LEU A 320 14.92 -15.57 -23.68
CA LEU A 320 13.87 -16.25 -22.92
C LEU A 320 12.94 -17.14 -23.76
N SER A 321 13.40 -17.64 -24.92
CA SER A 321 12.71 -18.72 -25.65
C SER A 321 13.19 -20.10 -25.25
#